data_AF-A0A1E5NHW9-F1
#
_entry.id   AF-A0A1E5NHW9-F1
#
_cell.length_a   1.000
_cell.length_b   1.000
_cell.length_c   1.000
_cell.angle_alpha   90.00
_cell.angle_beta   90.00
_cell.angle_gamma   90.00
#
_symmetry.space_group_name_H-M   'P 1'
#
loop_
_entity.id
_entity.type
_entity.pdbx_description
1 polymer ?
#
loop_
_entity_poly.entity_id
_entity_poly.type
_entity_poly.pdbx_seq_one_letter_code
_entity_poly.pdbx_strand_id
1 'polypeptide(L)' 'MGYDVEYLKNQTSINYDKTLCYCKNVSYRDAYKVIADNRLTKLEEVVEKTQASTGCGGCKDRITSLIEYAKNNNYEPLNV' A
#
# COMPACT_ATOMS: atom_id res chain seq x y z
N MET A 1 -3.02 15.06 10.09
CA MET A 1 -3.52 13.72 10.43
C MET A 1 -2.90 12.76 9.43
N GLY A 2 -1.75 12.18 9.76
CA GLY A 2 -0.97 11.36 8.82
C GLY A 2 -1.42 9.90 8.86
N TYR A 3 -1.15 9.15 7.80
CA TYR A 3 -1.29 7.70 7.78
C TYR A 3 -0.13 7.08 8.56
N ASP A 4 -0.27 6.99 9.88
CA ASP A 4 0.75 6.41 10.74
C ASP A 4 0.82 4.87 10.62
N VAL A 5 1.90 4.29 11.15
CA VAL A 5 2.19 2.86 11.12
C VAL A 5 1.06 2.04 11.75
N GLU A 6 0.42 2.55 12.81
CA GLU A 6 -0.67 1.86 13.51
C GLU A 6 -1.96 1.88 12.69
N TYR A 7 -2.30 3.00 12.04
CA TYR A 7 -3.41 3.06 11.11
C TYR A 7 -3.24 2.06 9.97
N LEU A 8 -2.04 2.00 9.37
CA LEU A 8 -1.74 1.08 8.28
C LEU A 8 -1.79 -0.36 8.75
N LYS A 9 -1.18 -0.67 9.90
CA LYS A 9 -1.27 -1.99 10.54
C LYS A 9 -2.72 -2.40 10.75
N ASN A 10 -3.58 -1.49 11.21
CA ASN A 10 -5.00 -1.76 11.39
C ASN A 10 -5.72 -2.00 10.06
N GLN A 11 -5.43 -1.23 9.01
CA GLN A 11 -5.99 -1.53 7.69
C GLN A 11 -5.51 -2.90 7.19
N THR A 12 -4.24 -3.23 7.38
CA THR A 12 -3.66 -4.48 6.88
C THR A 12 -3.94 -5.71 7.76
N SER A 13 -4.35 -5.52 9.02
CA SER A 13 -4.64 -6.60 9.98
C SER A 13 -6.15 -6.84 10.17
N ILE A 14 -7.00 -5.82 9.98
CA ILE A 14 -8.45 -5.92 10.20
C ILE A 14 -9.19 -6.12 8.87
N ASN A 15 -8.73 -5.50 7.77
CA ASN A 15 -9.31 -5.69 6.44
C ASN A 15 -8.38 -5.20 5.31
N TYR A 16 -7.39 -6.01 4.93
CA TYR A 16 -6.48 -5.68 3.82
C TYR A 16 -7.21 -5.61 2.46
N ASP A 17 -8.42 -6.16 2.32
CA ASP A 17 -9.20 -6.13 1.07
C ASP A 17 -9.91 -4.79 0.87
N LYS A 18 -9.82 -3.88 1.86
CA LYS A 18 -10.31 -2.52 1.74
C LYS A 18 -9.65 -1.83 0.55
N THR A 19 -10.44 -1.04 -0.17
CA THR A 19 -9.97 -0.29 -1.33
C THR A 19 -8.99 0.83 -0.92
N LEU A 20 -7.78 0.77 -1.46
CA LEU A 20 -6.77 1.81 -1.35
C LEU A 20 -6.93 2.85 -2.48
N CYS A 21 -7.17 2.40 -3.71
CA CYS A 21 -7.40 3.25 -4.88
C CYS A 21 -8.75 2.93 -5.54
N TYR A 22 -9.73 3.82 -5.36
CA TYR A 22 -11.05 3.67 -5.98
C TYR A 22 -11.03 3.82 -7.50
N CYS A 23 -10.16 4.69 -8.05
CA CYS A 23 -10.08 4.89 -9.50
C CYS A 23 -9.63 3.65 -10.28
N LYS A 24 -8.87 2.77 -9.64
CA LYS A 24 -8.23 1.61 -10.26
C LYS A 24 -8.63 0.28 -9.62
N ASN A 25 -9.56 0.35 -8.66
CA ASN A 25 -10.02 -0.80 -7.88
C ASN A 25 -8.86 -1.62 -7.26
N VAL A 26 -7.88 -0.92 -6.66
CA VAL A 26 -6.71 -1.55 -6.02
C VAL A 26 -6.95 -1.56 -4.50
N SER A 27 -6.85 -2.73 -3.88
CA SER A 27 -6.94 -2.89 -2.42
C SER A 27 -5.61 -2.62 -1.70
N TYR A 28 -5.64 -2.52 -0.36
CA TYR A 28 -4.41 -2.49 0.44
C TYR A 28 -3.61 -3.79 0.27
N ARG A 29 -4.28 -4.94 0.14
CA ARG A 29 -3.65 -6.24 -0.12
C ARG A 29 -2.91 -6.23 -1.45
N ASP A 30 -3.55 -5.79 -2.54
CA ASP A 30 -2.95 -5.80 -3.88
C ASP A 30 -1.69 -4.95 -3.90
N ALA A 31 -1.78 -3.73 -3.36
CA ALA A 31 -0.65 -2.81 -3.28
C ALA A 31 0.48 -3.35 -2.39
N TYR A 32 0.14 -3.84 -1.20
CA TYR A 32 1.15 -4.36 -0.26
C TYR A 32 1.84 -5.60 -0.80
N LYS A 33 1.09 -6.53 -1.41
CA LYS A 33 1.66 -7.73 -2.03
C LYS A 33 2.70 -7.36 -3.09
N VAL A 34 2.36 -6.43 -3.97
CA VAL A 34 3.29 -5.95 -5.00
C VAL A 34 4.52 -5.29 -4.37
N ILE A 35 4.36 -4.49 -3.31
CA ILE A 35 5.47 -3.86 -2.58
C ILE A 35 6.37 -4.92 -1.93
N ALA A 36 5.80 -5.88 -1.20
CA ALA A 36 6.53 -6.89 -0.45
C ALA A 36 7.24 -7.89 -1.37
N ASP A 37 6.51 -8.46 -2.34
CA ASP A 37 7.04 -9.47 -3.27
C ASP A 37 8.20 -8.93 -4.12
N ASN A 38 8.19 -7.63 -4.43
CA ASN A 38 9.22 -6.98 -5.25
C ASN A 38 10.18 -6.09 -4.44
N ARG A 39 10.01 -6.00 -3.11
CA ARG A 39 10.76 -5.08 -2.23
C ARG A 39 10.84 -3.64 -2.75
N LEU A 40 9.70 -3.10 -3.18
CA LEU A 40 9.63 -1.77 -3.77
C LEU A 40 9.91 -0.70 -2.73
N THR A 41 10.68 0.32 -3.12
CA THR A 41 11.11 1.38 -2.20
C THR A 41 10.61 2.76 -2.61
N LYS A 42 10.06 2.90 -3.82
CA LYS A 42 9.60 4.15 -4.39
C LYS A 42 8.15 4.08 -4.87
N LEU A 43 7.46 5.22 -4.78
CA LEU A 43 6.09 5.37 -5.25
C LEU A 43 5.94 5.02 -6.74
N GLU A 44 6.86 5.48 -7.59
CA GLU A 44 6.85 5.25 -9.04
C GLU A 44 6.79 3.75 -9.41
N GLU A 45 7.51 2.89 -8.69
CA GLU A 45 7.54 1.44 -8.93
C GLU A 45 6.19 0.79 -8.59
N VAL A 46 5.55 1.25 -7.50
CA VAL A 46 4.22 0.77 -7.11
C VAL A 46 3.18 1.24 -8.12
N VAL A 47 3.28 2.48 -8.59
CA VAL A 47 2.39 3.06 -9.60
C VAL A 47 2.50 2.28 -10.91
N GLU A 48 3.72 1.94 -11.35
CA GLU A 48 3.94 1.16 -12.57
C GLU A 48 3.24 -0.20 -12.50
N LYS A 49 3.39 -0.92 -11.38
CA LYS A 49 2.85 -2.28 -11.23
C LYS A 49 1.36 -2.34 -10.90
N THR A 50 0.84 -1.37 -10.15
CA THR A 50 -0.57 -1.40 -9.66
C THR A 50 -1.48 -0.46 -10.44
N GLN A 51 -0.92 0.45 -11.23
CA GLN A 51 -1.61 1.56 -11.89
C GLN A 51 -2.30 2.55 -10.92
N ALA A 52 -2.22 2.33 -9.60
CA ALA A 52 -2.78 3.23 -8.60
C ALA A 52 -2.15 4.62 -8.71
N SER A 53 -2.86 5.66 -8.27
CA SER A 53 -2.46 7.08 -8.38
C SER A 53 -2.36 7.69 -9.78
N THR A 54 -2.60 6.95 -10.87
CA THR A 54 -2.66 7.51 -12.25
C THR A 54 -4.01 8.14 -12.61
N GLY A 55 -5.02 8.03 -11.73
CA GLY A 55 -6.32 8.71 -11.85
C GLY A 55 -6.34 10.05 -11.12
N CYS A 56 -7.06 10.12 -9.99
CA CYS A 56 -7.17 11.35 -9.20
C CYS A 56 -5.96 11.65 -8.30
N GLY A 57 -5.07 10.69 -8.08
CA GLY A 57 -3.90 10.84 -7.19
C GLY A 57 -4.19 10.85 -5.68
N GLY A 58 -5.44 10.75 -5.24
CA GLY A 58 -5.83 10.82 -3.81
C GLY A 58 -5.38 9.62 -2.93
N CYS A 59 -4.68 8.64 -3.51
CA CYS A 59 -4.08 7.53 -2.79
C CYS A 59 -2.54 7.60 -2.74
N LYS A 60 -1.89 8.63 -3.30
CA LYS A 60 -0.42 8.77 -3.34
C LYS A 60 0.19 8.66 -1.94
N ASP A 61 -0.30 9.45 -0.99
CA ASP A 61 0.21 9.45 0.39
C ASP A 61 0.01 8.10 1.07
N ARG A 62 -1.12 7.43 0.81
CA ARG A 62 -1.38 6.08 1.34
C ARG A 62 -0.39 5.06 0.81
N ILE A 63 -0.04 5.12 -0.47
CA ILE A 63 0.97 4.24 -1.07
C ILE A 63 2.34 4.52 -0.47
N THR A 64 2.74 5.79 -0.36
CA THR A 64 4.01 6.17 0.26
C THR A 64 4.12 5.66 1.69
N SER A 65 3.08 5.86 2.51
CA SER A 65 3.07 5.34 3.88
C SER A 65 3.07 3.80 3.91
N LEU A 66 2.42 3.14 2.96
CA LEU A 66 2.44 1.67 2.84
C LEU A 66 3.83 1.11 2.52
N ILE A 67 4.62 1.82 1.70
CA ILE A 67 6.03 1.50 1.44
C ILE A 67 6.86 1.62 2.71
N GLU A 68 6.70 2.71 3.47
CA GLU A 68 7.42 2.92 4.73
C GLU A 68 7.04 1.86 5.78
N TYR A 69 5.76 1.51 5.86
CA TYR A 69 5.30 0.40 6.69
C TYR A 69 5.94 -0.94 6.27
N ALA A 70 6.01 -1.24 4.97
CA ALA A 70 6.66 -2.45 4.47
C ALA A 70 8.15 -2.49 4.85
N LYS A 71 8.88 -1.37 4.72
CA LYS A 71 10.28 -1.25 5.16
C LYS A 71 10.43 -1.52 6.66
N ASN A 72 9.59 -0.89 7.48
CA ASN A 72 9.63 -1.02 8.93
C ASN A 72 9.26 -2.43 9.43
N ASN A 73 8.43 -3.15 8.68
CA ASN A 73 8.05 -4.53 8.96
C ASN A 73 8.85 -5.55 8.15
N ASN A 74 10.03 -5.18 7.64
CA ASN A 74 10.95 -6.04 6.89
C ASN A 74 10.31 -6.80 5.71
N TYR A 75 9.26 -6.24 5.10
CA TYR A 75 8.47 -6.84 4.01
C TYR A 75 7.83 -8.19 4.37
N GLU A 76 7.57 -8.44 5.66
CA GLU A 76 6.85 -9.64 6.06
C GLU A 76 5.43 -9.64 5.48
N PRO A 77 4.92 -10.80 5.01
CA PRO A 77 3.58 -10.88 4.49
C PRO A 77 2.55 -10.49 5.56
N LEU A 78 1.53 -9.74 5.15
CA LEU A 78 0.36 -9.49 5.99
C LEU A 78 -0.31 -10.82 6.23
N ASN A 79 -0.19 -11.34 7.46
CA ASN A 79 -0.74 -12.59 7.99
C ASN A 79 -1.66 -13.33 7.00
N VAL A 80 -1.15 -14.42 6.42
CA VAL A 80 -1.91 -15.36 5.59
C VAL A 80 -3.05 -16.01 6.38
#